data_AF-V9W0J3-F1
#
_entry.id   AF-V9W0J3-F1
#
_cell.length_a   1.000
_cell.length_b   1.000
_cell.length_c   1.000
_cell.angle_alpha   90.00
_cell.angle_beta   90.00
_cell.angle_gamma   90.00
#
_symmetry.space_group_name_H-M   'P 1'
#
loop_
_entity.id
_entity.type
_entity.pdbx_description
1 polymer ?
#
loop_
_entity_poly.entity_id
_entity_poly.type
_entity_poly.pdbx_seq_one_letter_code
_entity_poly.pdbx_strand_id
1 'polypeptide(L)'
;MVVFCIMSGLLGFNFPFSLESFAAPHLPVFVLVVVVVATMPIMTLGLSAAISPQSLSKGAISAVIPGFVEVLFLLWDTARSSQAGGADIIWVALAFGVLILHAANTVFDVTKWPVAADAIQVAHAQACSCQSLL
;
A
#
# COMPACT_ATOMS: atom_id res chain seq x y z
N MET A 1 16.23 15.15 8.04
CA MET A 1 15.05 15.54 7.24
C MET A 1 15.18 15.08 5.78
N VAL A 2 16.23 15.46 5.05
CA VAL A 2 16.44 15.02 3.65
C VAL A 2 16.46 13.49 3.48
N VAL A 3 17.26 12.78 4.28
CA VAL A 3 17.34 11.30 4.23
C VAL A 3 15.99 10.63 4.53
N PHE A 4 15.20 11.18 5.45
CA PHE A 4 13.85 10.70 5.74
C PHE A 4 12.91 10.88 4.54
N CYS A 5 12.92 12.06 3.91
CA CYS A 5 12.07 12.34 2.74
C CYS A 5 12.44 11.46 1.53
N ILE A 6 13.73 11.21 1.30
CA ILE A 6 14.20 10.32 0.23
C ILE A 6 13.77 8.88 0.51
N MET A 7 14.04 8.36 1.71
CA MET A 7 13.66 6.98 2.07
C MET A 7 12.15 6.78 2.02
N SER A 8 11.38 7.71 2.59
CA SER A 8 9.93 7.67 2.59
C SER A 8 9.35 7.83 1.17
N GLY A 9 9.93 8.70 0.33
CA GLY A 9 9.56 8.79 -1.09
C GLY A 9 9.92 7.55 -1.92
N LEU A 10 10.99 6.85 -1.57
CA LEU A 10 11.37 5.60 -2.22
C LEU A 10 10.44 4.44 -1.83
N LEU A 11 10.23 4.24 -0.52
CA LEU A 11 9.40 3.15 0.01
C LEU A 11 7.90 3.40 -0.18
N GLY A 12 7.47 4.65 -0.11
CA GLY A 12 6.07 5.05 -0.20
C GLY A 12 5.59 5.34 -1.62
N PHE A 13 6.48 5.62 -2.57
CA PHE A 13 6.08 5.99 -3.94
C PHE A 13 6.89 5.25 -5.01
N ASN A 14 8.19 5.51 -5.13
CA ASN A 14 8.96 5.09 -6.32
C ASN A 14 9.00 3.56 -6.49
N PHE A 15 9.38 2.82 -5.45
CA PHE A 15 9.45 1.36 -5.53
C PHE A 15 8.08 0.70 -5.67
N PRO A 16 7.06 1.05 -4.85
CA PRO A 16 5.70 0.53 -5.05
C PRO A 16 5.17 0.79 -6.46
N PHE A 17 5.28 2.03 -6.95
CA PHE A 17 4.76 2.44 -8.25
C PHE A 17 5.49 1.76 -9.42
N SER A 18 6.82 1.59 -9.32
CA SER A 18 7.59 0.87 -10.33
C SER A 18 7.22 -0.61 -10.37
N LEU A 19 7.08 -1.25 -9.20
CA LEU A 19 6.64 -2.65 -9.13
C LEU A 19 5.23 -2.82 -9.69
N GLU A 20 4.32 -1.93 -9.34
CA GLU A 20 2.94 -1.94 -9.79
C GLU A 20 2.86 -1.74 -11.30
N SER A 21 3.58 -0.77 -11.85
CA SER A 21 3.66 -0.51 -13.29
C SER A 21 4.23 -1.70 -14.07
N PHE A 22 5.15 -2.47 -13.45
CA PHE A 22 5.74 -3.65 -14.07
C PHE A 22 4.82 -4.88 -13.96
N ALA A 23 4.05 -5.02 -12.88
CA ALA A 23 3.12 -6.12 -12.67
C ALA A 23 1.77 -5.91 -13.39
N ALA A 24 1.34 -4.65 -13.58
CA ALA A 24 0.06 -4.29 -14.16
C ALA A 24 -0.23 -4.87 -15.55
N PRO A 25 0.72 -4.96 -16.50
CA PRO A 25 0.48 -5.55 -17.82
C PRO A 25 0.22 -7.07 -17.77
N HIS A 26 0.66 -7.72 -16.69
CA HIS A 26 0.64 -9.18 -16.56
C HIS A 26 -0.43 -9.69 -15.59
N LEU A 27 -1.10 -8.78 -14.88
CA LEU A 27 -2.15 -9.10 -13.94
C LEU A 27 -3.51 -8.66 -14.48
N PRO A 28 -4.57 -9.46 -14.30
CA PRO A 28 -5.92 -8.96 -14.44
C PRO A 28 -6.11 -7.79 -13.47
N VAL A 29 -6.71 -6.69 -13.94
CA VAL A 29 -6.98 -5.49 -13.14
C VAL A 29 -7.68 -5.85 -11.82
N PHE A 30 -8.58 -6.83 -11.86
CA PHE A 30 -9.24 -7.37 -10.66
C PHE A 30 -8.24 -7.86 -9.59
N VAL A 31 -7.21 -8.63 -9.98
CA VAL A 31 -6.21 -9.15 -9.03
C VAL A 31 -5.42 -8.00 -8.42
N LEU A 32 -5.06 -7.01 -9.23
CA LEU A 32 -4.30 -5.87 -8.78
C LEU A 32 -5.12 -5.01 -7.80
N VAL A 33 -6.40 -4.76 -8.08
CA VAL A 33 -7.28 -4.03 -7.16
C VAL A 33 -7.58 -4.82 -5.88
N VAL A 34 -7.85 -6.12 -5.96
CA VAL A 34 -8.05 -6.95 -4.75
C VAL A 34 -6.78 -6.94 -3.90
N VAL A 35 -5.65 -7.29 -4.50
CA VAL A 35 -4.38 -7.41 -3.78
C VAL A 35 -3.97 -6.06 -3.22
N VAL A 36 -3.90 -5.01 -4.03
CA VAL A 36 -3.38 -3.72 -3.58
C VAL A 36 -4.38 -2.94 -2.73
N VAL A 37 -5.63 -2.77 -3.17
CA VAL A 37 -6.59 -1.88 -2.48
C VAL A 37 -7.26 -2.55 -1.29
N ALA A 38 -7.69 -3.80 -1.44
CA ALA A 38 -8.43 -4.49 -0.38
C ALA A 38 -7.50 -4.99 0.73
N THR A 39 -6.31 -5.51 0.37
CA THR A 39 -5.42 -6.14 1.34
C THR A 39 -4.52 -5.15 2.07
N MET A 40 -4.33 -3.93 1.55
CA MET A 40 -3.48 -2.92 2.18
C MET A 40 -3.96 -2.50 3.57
N PRO A 41 -5.25 -2.19 3.81
CA PRO A 41 -5.76 -1.91 5.15
C PRO A 41 -5.54 -3.06 6.13
N ILE A 42 -5.70 -4.30 5.69
CA ILE A 42 -5.48 -5.50 6.52
C ILE A 42 -4.01 -5.62 6.90
N MET A 43 -3.11 -5.50 5.93
CA MET A 43 -1.67 -5.59 6.16
C MET A 43 -1.19 -4.44 7.06
N THR A 44 -1.66 -3.22 6.83
CA THR A 44 -1.34 -2.05 7.68
C THR A 44 -1.87 -2.23 9.10
N LEU A 45 -3.10 -2.72 9.27
CA LEU A 45 -3.65 -3.00 10.59
C LEU A 45 -2.85 -4.10 11.31
N GLY A 46 -2.49 -5.18 10.60
CA GLY A 46 -1.67 -6.27 11.14
C GLY A 46 -0.26 -5.83 11.53
N LEU A 47 0.38 -4.99 10.71
CA LEU A 47 1.72 -4.46 11.00
C LEU A 47 1.67 -3.46 12.18
N SER A 48 0.62 -2.64 12.25
CA SER A 48 0.36 -1.75 13.39
C SER A 48 0.13 -2.54 14.68
N ALA A 49 -0.60 -3.66 14.61
CA ALA A 49 -0.78 -4.61 15.71
C ALA A 49 0.55 -5.16 16.22
N ALA A 50 1.44 -5.54 15.30
CA ALA A 50 2.72 -6.17 15.61
C ALA A 50 3.70 -5.19 16.27
N ILE A 51 3.61 -3.90 15.96
CA ILE A 51 4.54 -2.87 16.45
C ILE A 51 4.04 -2.20 17.74
N SER A 52 2.74 -1.94 17.86
CA SER A 52 2.17 -1.36 19.07
C SER A 52 0.78 -1.94 19.37
N PRO A 53 0.70 -3.10 20.04
CA PRO A 53 -0.57 -3.76 20.33
C PRO A 53 -1.53 -2.94 21.22
N GLN A 54 -1.04 -1.85 21.85
CA GLN A 54 -1.86 -0.95 22.67
C GLN A 54 -2.62 0.12 21.85
N SER A 55 -2.32 0.32 20.56
CA SER A 55 -2.96 1.36 19.74
C SER A 55 -4.21 0.89 18.97
N LEU A 56 -4.53 -0.41 19.00
CA LEU A 56 -5.64 -0.96 18.23
C LEU A 56 -6.99 -0.69 18.91
N SER A 57 -7.60 0.42 18.51
CA SER A 57 -9.01 0.69 18.78
C SER A 57 -9.87 -0.45 18.21
N LYS A 58 -10.72 -1.04 19.06
CA LYS A 58 -11.75 -2.02 18.63
C LYS A 58 -12.60 -1.48 17.48
N GLY A 59 -12.80 -0.15 17.42
CA GLY A 59 -13.50 0.54 16.35
C GLY A 59 -12.79 0.49 15.00
N ALA A 60 -11.45 0.53 14.98
CA ALA A 60 -10.67 0.43 13.75
C ALA A 60 -10.78 -0.97 13.14
N ILE A 61 -10.71 -2.01 13.97
CA ILE A 61 -10.87 -3.40 13.54
C ILE A 61 -12.28 -3.63 12.96
N SER A 62 -13.32 -3.12 13.64
CA SER A 62 -14.70 -3.24 13.18
C SER A 62 -15.02 -2.43 11.92
N ALA A 63 -14.19 -1.46 11.53
CA ALA A 63 -14.35 -0.70 10.29
C ALA A 63 -13.62 -1.35 9.11
N VAL A 64 -12.43 -1.94 9.36
CA VAL A 64 -11.61 -2.55 8.31
C VAL A 64 -12.23 -3.84 7.77
N ILE A 65 -12.80 -4.69 8.64
CA ILE A 65 -13.42 -5.96 8.24
C ILE A 65 -14.59 -5.77 7.26
N PRO A 66 -15.62 -4.96 7.56
CA PRO A 66 -16.73 -4.76 6.62
C PRO A 66 -16.29 -4.04 5.35
N GLY A 67 -15.36 -3.07 5.44
CA GLY A 67 -14.80 -2.42 4.25
C GLY A 67 -14.07 -3.40 3.33
N PHE A 68 -13.32 -4.34 3.89
CA PHE A 68 -12.71 -5.41 3.11
C PHE A 68 -13.74 -6.31 2.43
N VAL A 69 -14.79 -6.70 3.17
CA VAL A 69 -15.87 -7.54 2.65
C VAL A 69 -16.64 -6.82 1.53
N GLU A 70 -16.93 -5.53 1.69
CA GLU A 70 -17.60 -4.70 0.69
C GLU A 70 -16.75 -4.61 -0.60
N VAL A 71 -15.45 -4.36 -0.45
CA VAL A 71 -14.51 -4.34 -1.58
C VAL A 71 -14.45 -5.71 -2.27
N LEU A 72 -14.44 -6.82 -1.52
CA LEU A 72 -14.54 -8.17 -2.11
C LEU A 72 -15.84 -8.38 -2.88
N PHE A 73 -16.99 -7.89 -2.39
CA PHE A 73 -18.27 -7.99 -3.09
C PHE A 73 -18.30 -7.15 -4.37
N LEU A 74 -17.79 -5.91 -4.34
CA LEU A 74 -17.65 -5.06 -5.52
C LEU A 74 -16.76 -5.72 -6.59
N LEU A 75 -15.67 -6.32 -6.13
CA LEU A 75 -14.70 -6.97 -7.00
C LEU A 75 -15.23 -8.30 -7.54
N TRP A 76 -16.03 -9.04 -6.77
CA TRP A 76 -16.64 -10.31 -7.20
C TRP A 76 -17.51 -10.15 -8.45
N ASP A 77 -18.23 -9.03 -8.58
CA ASP A 77 -19.02 -8.72 -9.78
C ASP A 77 -18.13 -8.42 -11.01
N THR A 78 -17.00 -7.76 -10.77
CA THR A 78 -15.99 -7.45 -11.80
C THR A 78 -15.22 -8.69 -12.26
N ALA A 79 -14.95 -9.65 -11.37
CA ALA A 79 -14.29 -10.91 -11.71
C ALA A 79 -15.14 -11.83 -12.60
N ARG A 80 -16.46 -11.86 -12.40
CA ARG A 80 -17.34 -12.71 -13.23
C ARG A 80 -17.42 -12.26 -14.69
N SER A 81 -17.21 -10.97 -14.94
CA SER A 81 -17.32 -10.35 -16.26
C SER A 81 -16.01 -10.39 -17.04
N SER A 82 -14.86 -10.58 -16.38
CA SER A 82 -13.56 -10.74 -17.02
C SER A 82 -13.29 -12.23 -17.32
N GLN A 83 -13.18 -12.62 -18.60
CA GLN A 83 -12.66 -13.95 -18.98
C GLN A 83 -11.26 -14.11 -18.39
N ALA A 84 -11.16 -14.90 -17.32
CA ALA A 84 -9.94 -15.06 -16.55
C ALA A 84 -8.92 -15.92 -17.32
N GLY A 85 -8.02 -15.26 -18.04
CA GLY A 85 -6.68 -15.80 -18.24
C GLY A 85 -6.01 -15.91 -16.87
N GLY A 86 -5.53 -17.09 -16.50
CA GLY A 86 -4.91 -17.33 -15.20
C GLY A 86 -3.74 -16.37 -14.95
N ALA A 87 -3.75 -15.68 -13.81
CA ALA A 87 -2.63 -14.86 -13.39
C ALA A 87 -1.48 -15.76 -12.94
N ASP A 88 -0.27 -15.55 -13.47
CA ASP A 88 0.93 -16.24 -12.99
C ASP A 88 1.21 -15.83 -11.53
N ILE A 89 1.51 -16.81 -10.70
CA ILE A 89 1.76 -16.66 -9.26
C ILE A 89 2.92 -15.69 -8.98
N ILE A 90 3.88 -15.58 -9.91
CA ILE A 90 5.02 -14.65 -9.80
C ILE A 90 4.54 -13.20 -9.79
N TRP A 91 3.58 -12.86 -10.65
CA TRP A 91 3.04 -11.50 -10.72
C TRP A 91 2.17 -11.17 -9.51
N VAL A 92 1.41 -12.16 -9.02
CA VAL A 92 0.65 -12.02 -7.77
C VAL A 92 1.60 -11.76 -6.60
N ALA A 93 2.71 -12.49 -6.50
CA ALA A 93 3.73 -12.27 -5.48
C ALA A 93 4.36 -10.86 -5.58
N LEU A 94 4.56 -10.34 -6.80
CA LEU A 94 5.03 -8.97 -7.02
C LEU A 94 4.04 -7.93 -6.47
N ALA A 95 2.73 -8.11 -6.70
CA ALA A 95 1.69 -7.24 -6.14
C ALA A 95 1.68 -7.27 -4.59
N PHE A 96 1.98 -8.42 -3.98
CA PHE A 96 2.24 -8.49 -2.53
C PHE A 96 3.52 -7.74 -2.10
N GLY A 97 4.53 -7.66 -2.96
CA GLY A 97 5.70 -6.81 -2.73
C GLY A 97 5.35 -5.33 -2.59
N VAL A 98 4.40 -4.84 -3.40
CA VAL A 98 3.88 -3.45 -3.33
C VAL A 98 3.28 -3.19 -1.95
N LEU A 99 2.44 -4.11 -1.46
CA LEU A 99 1.84 -4.04 -0.12
C LEU A 99 2.89 -3.96 0.99
N ILE A 100 3.92 -4.81 0.91
CA ILE A 100 4.98 -4.86 1.92
C ILE A 100 5.76 -3.54 1.94
N LEU A 101 6.08 -2.98 0.77
CA LEU A 101 6.78 -1.68 0.66
C LEU A 101 5.94 -0.54 1.26
N HIS A 102 4.64 -0.50 0.98
CA HIS A 102 3.73 0.49 1.57
C HIS A 102 3.57 0.34 3.08
N ALA A 103 3.47 -0.89 3.57
CA ALA A 103 3.39 -1.14 5.01
C ALA A 103 4.71 -0.76 5.71
N ALA A 104 5.86 -1.09 5.10
CA ALA A 104 7.17 -0.65 5.57
C ALA A 104 7.30 0.87 5.58
N ASN A 105 6.77 1.57 4.56
CA ASN A 105 6.74 3.03 4.55
C ASN A 105 5.93 3.60 5.72
N THR A 106 4.74 3.05 5.98
CA THR A 106 3.88 3.50 7.08
C THR A 106 4.59 3.35 8.43
N VAL A 107 5.31 2.25 8.63
CA VAL A 107 6.09 2.03 9.85
C VAL A 107 7.29 2.96 9.94
N PHE A 108 8.00 3.18 8.83
CA PHE A 108 9.10 4.11 8.75
C PHE A 108 8.63 5.53 9.10
N ASP A 109 7.51 5.97 8.54
CA ASP A 109 6.91 7.27 8.82
C ASP A 109 6.54 7.39 10.30
N VAL A 110 5.83 6.41 10.88
CA VAL A 110 5.47 6.43 12.30
C VAL A 110 6.70 6.47 13.24
N THR A 111 7.79 5.79 12.88
CA THR A 111 8.97 5.65 13.76
C THR A 111 10.01 6.76 13.58
N LYS A 112 10.09 7.37 12.39
CA LYS A 112 11.12 8.35 12.03
C LYS A 112 10.57 9.73 11.71
N TRP A 113 9.27 9.97 11.91
CA TRP A 113 8.65 11.26 11.66
C TRP A 113 9.42 12.39 12.37
N PRO A 114 9.83 13.46 11.66
CA PRO A 114 10.47 14.60 12.30
C PRO A 114 9.45 15.36 13.15
N VAL A 115 9.70 15.49 14.46
CA VAL A 115 8.78 16.13 15.43
C VAL A 115 8.39 17.58 15.07
N ALA A 116 9.23 18.28 14.31
CA ALA A 116 9.01 19.67 13.89
C ALA A 116 8.48 19.83 12.45
N ALA A 117 8.23 18.72 11.73
CA ALA A 117 7.80 18.77 10.33
C ALA A 117 6.29 18.55 10.22
N ASP A 118 5.61 19.49 9.57
CA ASP A 118 4.20 19.37 9.22
C ASP A 118 4.01 18.40 8.04
N ALA A 119 2.84 17.74 7.98
CA ALA A 119 2.51 16.77 6.94
C ALA A 119 2.62 17.36 5.52
N ILE A 120 2.24 18.64 5.37
CA ILE A 120 2.34 19.35 4.08
C ILE A 120 3.80 19.55 3.67
N GLN A 121 4.69 19.85 4.62
CA GLN A 121 6.12 20.03 4.35
C GLN A 121 6.79 18.71 3.95
N VAL A 122 6.42 17.60 4.60
CA VAL A 122 6.92 16.27 4.25
C VAL A 122 6.40 15.86 2.87
N ALA A 123 5.11 16.06 2.58
CA ALA A 123 4.52 15.76 1.28
C ALA A 123 5.18 16.55 0.14
N HIS A 124 5.41 17.86 0.34
CA HIS A 124 6.13 18.69 -0.64
C HIS A 124 7.57 18.20 -0.87
N ALA A 125 8.28 17.83 0.20
CA ALA A 125 9.65 17.33 0.09
C ALA A 125 9.69 15.97 -0.64
N GLN A 126 8.75 15.06 -0.36
CA GLN A 126 8.61 13.79 -1.09
C GLN A 126 8.27 14.02 -2.56
N ALA A 127 7.35 14.94 -2.87
CA ALA A 127 6.97 15.28 -4.24
C ALA A 127 8.13 15.86 -5.05
N CYS A 128 8.92 16.78 -4.48
CA CYS A 128 10.14 17.29 -5.11
C CYS A 128 11.21 16.21 -5.31
N SER A 129 11.33 15.27 -4.36
CA SER A 129 12.23 14.12 -4.49
C SER A 129 11.83 13.22 -5.65
N CYS A 130 10.52 13.05 -5.87
CA CYS A 130 9.96 12.26 -6.95
C CYS A 130 10.11 12.94 -8.32
N GLN A 131 9.98 14.28 -8.40
CA GLN A 131 10.19 15.05 -9.62
C GLN A 131 11.66 15.12 -10.07
N SER A 132 12.62 14.93 -9.17
CA SER A 132 14.06 14.99 -9.51
C SER A 132 14.59 13.69 -10.15
N LEU A 133 13.76 12.65 -10.26
CA LEU A 133 14.10 11.33 -10.79
C LEU A 133 13.40 11.01 -12.12
N LEU A 134 12.59 11.93 -12.65
CA LEU A 134 12.00 11.92 -14.00
C LEU A 134 12.73 12.91 -14.90
#